data_AF-A0A2T1N640-F1
#
_entry.id   AF-A0A2T1N640-F1
#
_cell.length_a   1.000
_cell.length_b   1.000
_cell.length_c   1.000
_cell.angle_alpha   90.00
_cell.angle_beta   90.00
_cell.angle_gamma   90.00
#
_symmetry.space_group_name_H-M   'P 1'
#
loop_
_entity.id
_entity.type
_entity.pdbx_description
1 polymer ?
#
loop_
_entity_poly.entity_id
_entity_poly.type
_entity_poly.pdbx_seq_one_letter_code
_entity_poly.pdbx_strand_id
1 'polypeptide(L)'
;MKLNNTTPVPNIVFDHQIKLLSGSALRVYLKIIRNVLGWRDVNGQVKKRDWISHSQFEKTGLSNRSVTNGIQELIDKQLIKVTDYLGNDLKEPFLRKKTKRVYYSIHLNNSEKNALNNEKTKEIPTQNLRSTKEISLPKYNANERIPDHIRIEQIKQEQELKQIKRDNWV
;
A
#
# COMPACT_ATOMS: atom_id res chain seq x y z
N MET A 1 -15.33 19.64 -6.41
CA MET A 1 -16.35 18.67 -5.95
C MET A 1 -16.17 18.45 -4.46
N LYS A 2 -17.21 18.67 -3.63
CA LYS A 2 -17.17 18.43 -2.19
C LYS A 2 -17.81 17.06 -1.92
N LEU A 3 -17.05 16.13 -1.34
CA LEU A 3 -17.58 14.82 -0.99
C LEU A 3 -18.42 14.93 0.28
N ASN A 4 -19.72 14.66 0.18
CA ASN A 4 -20.64 14.66 1.32
C ASN A 4 -20.59 13.30 2.04
N ASN A 5 -20.79 13.30 3.36
CA ASN A 5 -20.80 12.09 4.20
C ASN A 5 -19.52 11.23 4.14
N THR A 6 -18.39 11.84 3.83
CA THR A 6 -17.08 11.16 3.82
C THR A 6 -16.19 11.65 4.95
N THR A 7 -15.14 10.87 5.23
CA THR A 7 -14.10 11.26 6.19
C THR A 7 -12.76 11.23 5.47
N PRO A 8 -11.98 12.31 5.53
CA PRO A 8 -10.64 12.30 4.99
C PRO A 8 -9.76 11.39 5.86
N VAL A 9 -9.17 10.38 5.24
CA VAL A 9 -8.19 9.49 5.85
C VAL A 9 -6.84 9.77 5.18
N PRO A 10 -5.76 10.05 5.94
CA PRO A 10 -4.45 10.31 5.35
C PRO A 10 -3.96 9.14 4.48
N ASN A 11 -3.35 9.42 3.33
CA ASN A 11 -2.89 8.37 2.41
C ASN A 11 -1.85 7.44 3.04
N ILE A 12 -1.02 7.95 3.96
CA ILE A 12 -0.05 7.15 4.73
C ILE A 12 -0.71 5.98 5.49
N VAL A 13 -2.00 6.13 5.85
CA VAL A 13 -2.76 5.04 6.47
C VAL A 13 -2.86 3.84 5.53
N PHE A 14 -3.17 4.09 4.26
CA PHE A 14 -3.31 3.06 3.23
C PHE A 14 -1.96 2.57 2.71
N ASP A 15 -1.00 3.46 2.49
CA ASP A 15 0.29 3.12 1.87
C ASP A 15 1.19 2.30 2.82
N HIS A 16 1.20 2.64 4.12
CA HIS A 16 2.17 2.08 5.06
C HIS A 16 1.52 1.46 6.30
N GLN A 17 0.59 2.17 6.94
CA GLN A 17 0.12 1.77 8.27
C GLN A 17 -0.81 0.54 8.21
N ILE A 18 -1.56 0.35 7.12
CA ILE A 18 -2.48 -0.79 6.96
C ILE A 18 -1.75 -2.14 7.01
N LYS A 19 -0.51 -2.20 6.49
CA LYS A 19 0.33 -3.40 6.50
C LYS A 19 0.91 -3.68 7.89
N LEU A 20 1.18 -2.61 8.64
CA LEU A 20 1.85 -2.70 9.94
C LEU A 20 0.89 -2.95 11.10
N LEU A 21 -0.35 -2.45 11.02
CA LEU A 21 -1.32 -2.48 12.11
C LEU A 21 -2.11 -3.79 12.15
N SER A 22 -2.44 -4.26 13.36
CA SER A 22 -3.42 -5.33 13.52
C SER A 22 -4.80 -4.89 13.00
N GLY A 23 -5.62 -5.85 12.56
CA GLY A 23 -6.97 -5.55 12.08
C GLY A 23 -7.84 -4.82 13.12
N SER A 24 -7.68 -5.14 14.40
CA SER A 24 -8.33 -4.43 15.50
C SER A 24 -7.80 -3.01 15.67
N ALA A 25 -6.48 -2.80 15.66
CA ALA A 25 -5.89 -1.48 15.80
C ALA A 25 -6.26 -0.56 14.64
N LEU A 26 -6.30 -1.09 13.41
CA LEU A 26 -6.72 -0.34 12.23
C LEU A 26 -8.17 0.17 12.37
N ARG A 27 -9.11 -0.68 12.81
CA ARG A 27 -10.51 -0.27 13.02
C ARG A 27 -10.63 0.79 14.11
N VAL A 28 -9.91 0.63 15.22
CA VAL A 28 -9.84 1.64 16.29
C VAL A 28 -9.27 2.96 15.75
N TYR A 29 -8.21 2.90 14.97
CA TYR A 29 -7.56 4.07 14.40
C TYR A 29 -8.45 4.83 13.42
N LEU A 30 -9.13 4.13 12.50
CA LEU A 30 -10.11 4.72 11.60
C LEU A 30 -11.27 5.36 12.36
N LYS A 31 -11.69 4.77 13.48
CA LYS A 31 -12.72 5.36 14.35
C LYS A 31 -12.24 6.67 14.99
N ILE A 32 -11.00 6.74 15.44
CA ILE A 32 -10.39 7.98 15.95
C ILE A 32 -10.30 9.03 14.83
N ILE A 33 -9.84 8.65 13.62
CA ILE A 33 -9.79 9.53 12.44
C ILE A 33 -11.18 10.09 12.12
N ARG A 34 -12.22 9.26 12.14
CA ARG A 34 -13.60 9.70 11.91
C ARG A 34 -14.07 10.77 12.90
N ASN A 35 -13.68 10.63 14.16
CA ASN A 35 -14.06 11.54 15.23
C ASN A 35 -13.26 12.87 15.19
N VAL A 36 -11.98 12.81 14.82
CA VAL A 36 -11.09 13.97 14.80
C VAL A 36 -11.18 14.74 13.46
N LEU A 37 -10.98 14.07 12.33
CA LEU A 37 -10.91 14.68 10.99
C LEU A 37 -12.26 14.72 10.26
N GLY A 38 -13.20 13.88 10.68
CA GLY A 38 -14.53 13.77 10.04
C GLY A 38 -15.54 14.83 10.50
N TRP A 39 -15.16 15.74 11.40
CA TRP A 39 -15.97 16.87 11.82
C TRP A 39 -15.23 18.16 11.52
N ARG A 40 -15.92 19.11 10.91
CA ARG A 40 -15.37 20.42 10.57
C ARG A 40 -16.25 21.51 11.15
N ASP A 41 -15.61 22.57 11.66
CA ASP A 41 -16.31 23.76 12.13
C ASP A 41 -16.82 24.59 10.95
N VAL A 42 -17.57 25.66 11.25
CA VAL A 42 -18.08 26.63 10.26
C VAL A 42 -16.94 27.19 9.40
N ASN A 43 -15.76 27.34 9.99
CA ASN A 43 -14.54 27.83 9.32
C ASN A 43 -13.80 26.73 8.52
N GLY A 44 -14.36 25.51 8.42
CA GLY A 44 -13.77 24.39 7.69
C GLY A 44 -12.61 23.67 8.40
N GLN A 45 -12.25 24.10 9.61
CA GLN A 45 -11.18 23.52 10.42
C GLN A 45 -11.61 22.21 11.07
N VAL A 46 -10.69 21.24 11.14
CA VAL A 46 -10.92 19.97 11.83
C VAL A 46 -10.59 20.08 13.32
N LYS A 47 -11.13 19.17 14.14
CA LYS A 47 -10.77 19.09 15.55
C LYS A 47 -9.31 18.68 15.71
N LYS A 48 -8.61 19.27 16.67
CA LYS A 48 -7.23 18.87 17.04
C LYS A 48 -7.21 17.59 17.89
N ARG A 49 -8.20 17.45 18.78
CA ARG A 49 -8.41 16.29 19.65
C ARG A 49 -9.91 16.11 19.90
N ASP A 50 -10.34 14.88 20.14
CA ASP A 50 -11.73 14.57 20.45
C ASP A 50 -11.83 13.64 21.67
N TRP A 51 -12.85 13.85 22.49
CA TRP A 51 -13.15 12.93 23.58
C TRP A 51 -13.94 11.75 23.03
N ILE A 52 -13.41 10.54 23.23
CA ILE A 52 -14.04 9.31 22.75
C ILE A 52 -14.23 8.39 23.93
N SER A 53 -15.50 8.15 24.30
CA SER A 53 -15.85 7.18 25.33
C SER A 53 -15.67 5.74 24.82
N HIS A 54 -15.52 4.80 25.73
CA HIS A 54 -15.41 3.39 25.38
C HIS A 54 -16.64 2.90 24.58
N SER A 55 -17.85 3.34 24.95
CA SER A 55 -19.09 3.02 24.23
C SER A 55 -19.09 3.48 22.76
N GLN A 56 -18.36 4.55 22.41
CA GLN A 56 -18.25 4.97 21.02
C GLN A 56 -17.43 3.98 20.16
N PHE A 57 -16.53 3.20 20.79
CA PHE A 57 -15.76 2.16 20.11
C PHE A 57 -16.56 0.88 19.88
N GLU A 58 -17.70 0.67 20.54
CA GLU A 58 -18.59 -0.49 20.26
C GLU A 58 -19.04 -0.52 18.80
N LYS A 59 -19.19 0.67 18.17
CA LYS A 59 -19.50 0.82 16.74
C LYS A 59 -18.44 0.23 15.80
N THR A 60 -17.25 -0.10 16.30
CA THR A 60 -16.19 -0.77 15.51
C THR A 60 -16.40 -2.29 15.41
N GLY A 61 -17.36 -2.85 16.15
CA GLY A 61 -17.61 -4.29 16.20
C GLY A 61 -16.49 -5.08 16.89
N LEU A 62 -15.72 -4.44 17.77
CA LEU A 62 -14.62 -5.05 18.51
C LEU A 62 -15.01 -5.21 19.99
N SER A 63 -14.46 -6.24 20.63
CA SER A 63 -14.58 -6.41 22.08
C SER A 63 -13.78 -5.34 22.83
N ASN A 64 -14.16 -5.06 24.08
CA ASN A 64 -13.46 -4.07 24.92
C ASN A 64 -11.96 -4.37 25.08
N ARG A 65 -11.61 -5.66 25.15
CA ARG A 65 -10.21 -6.09 25.20
C ARG A 65 -9.47 -5.75 23.90
N SER A 66 -10.06 -6.04 22.75
CA SER A 66 -9.48 -5.71 21.45
C SER A 66 -9.33 -4.21 21.22
N VAL A 67 -10.29 -3.40 21.70
CA VAL A 67 -10.18 -1.93 21.67
C VAL A 67 -9.01 -1.46 22.52
N THR A 68 -8.88 -1.96 23.75
CA THR A 68 -7.79 -1.58 24.66
C THR A 68 -6.42 -1.95 24.08
N ASN A 69 -6.29 -3.16 23.54
CA ASN A 69 -5.07 -3.62 22.89
C ASN A 69 -4.75 -2.79 21.63
N GLY A 70 -5.76 -2.48 20.82
CA GLY A 70 -5.60 -1.63 19.64
C GLY A 70 -5.16 -0.21 20.00
N ILE A 71 -5.72 0.40 21.04
CA ILE A 71 -5.28 1.71 21.53
C ILE A 71 -3.81 1.65 21.97
N GLN A 72 -3.42 0.61 22.71
CA GLN A 72 -2.03 0.46 23.16
C GLN A 72 -1.08 0.33 21.96
N GLU A 73 -1.40 -0.52 20.98
CA GLU A 73 -0.60 -0.69 19.77
C GLU A 73 -0.41 0.64 19.01
N LEU A 74 -1.45 1.48 18.94
CA LEU A 74 -1.38 2.79 18.28
C LEU A 74 -0.51 3.80 19.05
N ILE A 75 -0.50 3.73 20.39
CA ILE A 75 0.39 4.54 21.24
C ILE A 75 1.84 4.09 21.06
N ASP A 76 2.08 2.78 21.09
CA ASP A 76 3.42 2.20 20.97
C ASP A 76 4.05 2.55 19.61
N LYS A 77 3.24 2.56 18.54
CA LYS A 77 3.63 3.00 17.19
C LYS A 77 3.61 4.52 17.00
N GLN A 78 3.34 5.30 18.05
CA GLN A 78 3.30 6.76 18.06
C GLN A 78 2.32 7.38 17.03
N LEU A 79 1.29 6.64 16.61
CA LEU A 79 0.31 7.13 15.63
C LEU A 79 -0.72 8.07 16.25
N ILE A 80 -1.00 7.87 17.55
CA ILE A 80 -1.94 8.69 18.31
C ILE A 80 -1.29 9.25 19.56
N LYS A 81 -1.82 10.37 20.04
CA LYS A 81 -1.56 10.92 21.37
C LYS A 81 -2.83 10.91 22.18
N VAL A 82 -2.74 10.33 23.38
CA VAL A 82 -3.85 10.16 24.31
C VAL A 82 -3.60 11.03 25.54
N THR A 83 -4.53 11.94 25.84
CA THR A 83 -4.40 12.89 26.94
C THR A 83 -5.64 12.95 27.82
N ASP A 84 -5.46 13.44 29.04
CA ASP A 84 -6.60 13.88 29.87
C ASP A 84 -7.10 15.27 29.43
N TYR A 85 -8.13 15.78 30.11
CA TYR A 85 -8.67 17.13 29.94
C TYR A 85 -7.58 18.20 30.02
N LEU A 86 -6.71 18.10 31.04
CA LEU A 86 -5.59 19.01 31.29
C LEU A 86 -4.43 18.86 30.29
N GLY A 87 -4.47 17.87 29.40
CA GLY A 87 -3.42 17.64 28.41
C GLY A 87 -2.26 16.75 28.88
N ASN A 88 -2.36 16.17 30.07
CA ASN A 88 -1.39 15.20 30.56
C ASN A 88 -1.43 13.90 29.74
N ASP A 89 -0.27 13.36 29.39
CA ASP A 89 -0.14 12.14 28.60
C ASP A 89 -0.61 10.90 29.37
N LEU A 90 -1.48 10.11 28.74
CA LEU A 90 -2.06 8.88 29.29
C LEU A 90 -1.53 7.64 28.55
N LYS A 91 -0.20 7.49 28.53
CA LYS A 91 0.48 6.34 27.90
C LYS A 91 0.13 5.02 28.56
N GLU A 92 0.03 5.02 29.89
CA GLU A 92 -0.26 3.82 30.67
C GLU A 92 -1.75 3.47 30.70
N PRO A 93 -2.14 2.20 30.48
CA PRO A 93 -3.53 1.75 30.57
C PRO A 93 -4.19 2.06 31.93
N PHE A 94 -3.43 1.99 33.01
CA PHE A 94 -3.93 2.24 34.36
C PHE A 94 -4.39 3.68 34.55
N LEU A 95 -3.64 4.64 34.00
CA LEU A 95 -4.00 6.06 34.04
C LEU A 95 -5.28 6.31 33.25
N ARG A 96 -5.43 5.70 32.07
CA ARG A 96 -6.64 5.82 31.23
C ARG A 96 -7.91 5.32 31.94
N LYS A 97 -7.81 4.30 32.79
CA LYS A 97 -8.95 3.78 33.56
C LYS A 97 -9.38 4.73 34.69
N LYS A 98 -8.43 5.47 35.27
CA LYS A 98 -8.71 6.40 36.37
C LYS A 98 -9.29 7.73 35.88
N THR A 99 -8.98 8.13 34.65
CA THR A 99 -9.47 9.38 34.07
C THR A 99 -10.93 9.27 33.65
N LYS A 100 -11.73 10.31 33.97
CA LYS A 100 -13.15 10.36 33.58
C LYS A 100 -13.34 10.52 32.07
N ARG A 101 -12.44 11.23 31.40
CA ARG A 101 -12.51 11.53 29.96
C ARG A 101 -11.15 11.35 29.33
N VAL A 102 -11.11 10.60 28.24
CA VAL A 102 -9.88 10.34 27.48
C VAL A 102 -10.00 11.03 26.13
N TYR A 103 -9.06 11.93 25.85
CA TYR A 103 -8.98 12.66 24.59
C TYR A 103 -7.95 12.01 23.67
N TYR A 104 -8.31 11.89 22.40
CA TYR A 104 -7.47 11.31 21.36
C TYR A 104 -7.13 12.36 20.31
N SER A 105 -5.87 12.37 19.91
CA SER A 105 -5.34 13.18 18.81
C SER A 105 -4.44 12.32 17.93
N ILE A 106 -4.27 12.73 16.68
CA ILE A 106 -3.54 11.97 15.65
C ILE A 106 -2.25 12.71 15.33
N HIS A 107 -1.15 11.99 15.19
CA HIS A 107 0.08 12.56 14.64
C HIS A 107 -0.01 12.53 13.11
N LEU A 108 -0.28 13.69 12.52
CA LEU A 108 -0.39 13.85 11.07
C LEU A 108 0.99 14.11 10.47
N ASN A 109 1.63 13.05 9.98
CA ASN A 109 2.79 13.16 9.11
C ASN A 109 2.34 13.06 7.65
N ASN A 110 1.60 14.06 7.17
CA ASN A 110 1.12 14.10 5.79
C ASN A 110 2.08 14.90 4.93
N SER A 111 3.14 14.26 4.43
CA SER A 111 3.93 14.86 3.34
C SER A 111 3.09 14.77 2.07
N GLU A 112 2.76 15.91 1.47
CA GLU A 112 1.96 15.97 0.24
C GLU A 112 2.72 15.28 -0.90
N LYS A 113 2.25 14.10 -1.32
CA LYS A 113 2.69 13.49 -2.58
C LYS A 113 1.93 14.18 -3.72
N ASN A 114 2.52 15.23 -4.29
CA ASN A 114 1.96 15.89 -5.48
C ASN A 114 2.04 14.96 -6.69
N ALA A 115 0.89 14.65 -7.29
CA ALA A 115 0.79 13.76 -8.45
C ALA A 115 1.52 14.28 -9.70
N LEU A 116 1.79 15.59 -9.76
CA LEU A 116 2.47 16.27 -10.87
C LEU A 116 3.90 15.76 -11.15
N ASN A 117 4.55 15.09 -10.18
CA ASN A 117 5.93 14.62 -10.34
C ASN A 117 6.04 13.12 -10.67
N ASN A 118 4.92 12.39 -10.69
CA ASN A 118 4.89 10.95 -10.94
C ASN A 118 4.26 10.59 -12.28
N GLU A 119 3.94 11.57 -13.12
CA GLU A 119 3.91 11.30 -14.55
C GLU A 119 5.28 10.73 -14.89
N LYS A 120 5.31 9.43 -15.18
CA LYS A 120 6.48 8.81 -15.77
C LYS A 120 6.68 9.53 -17.11
N THR A 121 7.44 10.62 -17.13
CA THR A 121 8.22 11.03 -18.30
C THR A 121 9.33 10.00 -18.46
N LYS A 122 8.92 8.74 -18.60
CA LYS A 122 9.80 7.64 -18.96
C LYS A 122 9.86 7.70 -20.46
N GLU A 123 10.70 8.60 -20.95
CA GLU A 123 11.60 8.31 -22.06
C GLU A 123 12.51 7.13 -21.64
N ILE A 124 11.93 5.98 -21.24
CA ILE A 124 12.69 4.75 -21.34
C ILE A 124 12.61 4.46 -22.82
N PRO A 125 13.71 4.58 -23.58
CA PRO A 125 13.70 4.18 -24.97
C PRO A 125 13.16 2.75 -25.00
N THR A 126 12.12 2.53 -25.79
CA THR A 126 11.53 1.21 -26.00
C THR A 126 12.69 0.24 -26.21
N GLN A 127 12.81 -0.76 -25.34
CA GLN A 127 13.81 -1.78 -25.53
C GLN A 127 13.52 -2.39 -26.91
N ASN A 128 14.43 -2.18 -27.86
CA ASN A 128 14.33 -2.79 -29.18
C ASN A 128 14.46 -4.31 -28.98
N LEU A 129 13.32 -4.97 -28.81
CA LEU A 129 13.24 -6.41 -28.85
C LEU A 129 13.75 -6.82 -30.23
N ARG A 130 14.72 -7.73 -30.28
CA ARG A 130 15.16 -8.30 -31.55
C ARG A 130 13.94 -8.91 -32.24
N SER A 131 13.71 -8.54 -33.48
CA SER A 131 12.66 -9.15 -34.29
C SER A 131 12.94 -10.65 -34.39
N THR A 132 12.07 -11.49 -33.84
CA THR A 132 12.14 -12.96 -33.97
C THR A 132 11.88 -13.44 -35.40
N LYS A 133 11.68 -12.52 -36.37
CA LYS A 133 11.41 -12.82 -37.77
C LYS A 133 12.62 -12.73 -38.71
N GLU A 134 13.84 -12.60 -38.19
CA GLU A 134 15.02 -12.45 -39.07
C GLU A 134 15.59 -13.77 -39.62
N ILE A 135 14.98 -14.92 -39.32
CA ILE A 135 15.33 -16.17 -40.01
C ILE A 135 14.06 -16.71 -40.65
N SER A 136 13.63 -16.09 -41.73
CA SER A 136 12.72 -16.75 -42.66
C SER A 136 13.49 -17.89 -43.32
N LEU A 137 13.48 -19.06 -42.68
CA LEU A 137 13.87 -20.30 -43.37
C LEU A 137 12.98 -20.40 -44.63
N PRO A 138 13.54 -20.77 -45.79
CA PRO A 138 12.74 -21.00 -46.98
C PRO A 138 11.64 -22.01 -46.65
N LYS A 139 10.38 -21.59 -46.84
CA LYS A 139 9.21 -22.45 -46.60
C LYS A 139 9.07 -23.39 -47.81
N TYR A 140 9.42 -24.65 -47.63
CA TYR A 140 9.11 -25.70 -48.60
C TYR A 140 7.67 -26.17 -48.39
N ASN A 141 6.93 -26.34 -49.49
CA ASN A 141 5.60 -26.94 -49.42
C ASN A 141 5.74 -28.40 -48.97
N ALA A 142 4.77 -28.91 -48.21
CA ALA A 142 4.84 -30.27 -47.63
C ALA A 142 5.04 -31.40 -48.66
N ASN A 143 4.76 -31.13 -49.94
CA ASN A 143 4.87 -32.08 -51.05
C ASN A 143 6.16 -31.94 -51.87
N GLU A 144 7.03 -30.96 -51.57
CA GLU A 144 8.28 -30.71 -52.30
C GLU A 144 9.47 -31.31 -51.53
N ARG A 145 10.25 -32.16 -52.20
CA ARG A 145 11.46 -32.74 -51.61
C ARG A 145 12.55 -31.67 -51.50
N ILE A 146 12.95 -31.36 -50.28
CA ILE A 146 14.06 -30.45 -49.98
C ILE A 146 15.35 -31.01 -50.63
N PRO A 147 16.10 -30.22 -51.43
CA PRO A 147 17.39 -30.62 -51.96
C PRO A 147 18.39 -31.00 -50.86
N ASP A 148 19.19 -32.04 -51.07
CA ASP A 148 20.04 -32.62 -50.01
C ASP A 148 21.06 -31.62 -49.46
N HIS A 149 21.60 -30.72 -50.29
CA HIS A 149 22.54 -29.68 -49.84
C HIS A 149 21.91 -28.73 -48.81
N ILE A 150 20.66 -28.32 -49.02
CA ILE A 150 19.92 -27.44 -48.11
C ILE A 150 19.58 -28.18 -46.81
N ARG A 151 19.24 -29.47 -46.91
CA ARG A 151 18.98 -30.31 -45.74
C ARG A 151 20.23 -30.46 -44.87
N ILE A 152 21.39 -30.65 -45.48
CA ILE A 152 22.68 -30.76 -44.77
C ILE A 152 23.03 -29.45 -44.06
N GLU A 153 22.83 -28.30 -44.71
CA GLU A 153 23.04 -26.98 -44.10
C GLU A 153 22.14 -26.75 -42.88
N GLN A 154 20.86 -27.11 -42.96
CA GLN A 154 19.93 -27.01 -41.82
C GLN A 154 20.37 -27.88 -40.63
N ILE A 155 20.80 -29.12 -40.89
CA ILE A 155 21.31 -30.03 -39.85
C ILE A 155 22.54 -29.42 -39.17
N LYS A 156 23.46 -28.84 -39.96
CA LYS A 156 24.67 -28.21 -39.43
C LYS A 156 24.35 -27.00 -38.55
N GLN A 157 23.47 -26.11 -39.00
CA GLN A 157 23.01 -24.96 -38.22
C GLN A 157 22.32 -25.39 -36.92
N GLU A 158 21.50 -26.45 -36.95
CA GLU A 158 20.82 -26.95 -35.76
C GLU A 158 21.80 -27.56 -34.74
N GLN A 159 22.85 -28.24 -35.22
CA GLN A 159 23.93 -28.77 -34.38
C GLN A 159 24.72 -27.64 -33.70
N GLU A 160 25.10 -26.60 -34.44
CA GLU A 160 25.81 -25.42 -33.91
C GLU A 160 24.98 -24.71 -32.83
N LEU A 161 23.66 -24.53 -33.05
CA LEU A 161 22.77 -23.94 -32.06
C LEU A 161 22.63 -24.81 -30.79
N LYS A 162 22.57 -26.14 -30.94
CA LYS A 162 22.56 -27.07 -29.80
C LYS A 162 23.87 -26.99 -29.02
N GLN A 163 25.00 -26.81 -29.71
CA GLN A 163 26.30 -26.67 -29.08
C GLN A 163 26.41 -25.35 -28.31
N ILE A 164 26.06 -24.21 -28.93
CA ILE A 164 26.03 -22.89 -28.25
C ILE A 164 25.14 -22.92 -27.01
N LYS A 165 23.99 -23.60 -27.07
CA LYS A 165 23.11 -23.75 -25.90
C LYS A 165 23.74 -24.58 -24.77
N ARG A 166 24.52 -25.62 -25.09
CA ARG A 166 25.25 -26.41 -24.09
C ARG A 166 26.41 -25.61 -23.50
N ASP A 167 27.16 -24.90 -24.34
CA ASP A 167 28.31 -24.11 -23.92
C ASP A 167 27.87 -22.92 -23.04
N ASN A 168 26.68 -22.37 -23.26
CA ASN A 168 26.08 -21.34 -22.39
C ASN A 168 25.47 -21.89 -21.08
N TRP A 169 25.47 -23.21 -20.87
CA TRP A 169 24.94 -23.86 -19.65
C TRP A 169 26.06 -24.31 -18.68
N VAL A 170 27.34 -24.12 -19.04
CA VAL A 170 28.54 -24.34 -18.20
C VAL A 170 29.14 -22.98 -17.83
#